data_AF-A0A6G1RCL8-F1
#
_entry.id   AF-A0A6G1RCL8-F1
#
_cell.length_a   1.000
_cell.length_b   1.000
_cell.length_c   1.000
_cell.angle_alpha   90.00
_cell.angle_beta   90.00
_cell.angle_gamma   90.00
#
_symmetry.space_group_name_H-M   'P 1'
#
loop_
_entity.id
_entity.type
_entity.pdbx_description
1 polymer ?
#
loop_
_entity_poly.entity_id
_entity_poly.type
_entity_poly.pdbx_seq_one_letter_code
_entity_poly.pdbx_strand_id
1 'polypeptide(L)'
;FLFKQNDPSLSLKICDEPLSSLRLHDSGCVVACGSELGTVTVLEISSGLCSLQRNEKNLVNAMFERETKREKILEARHREMQLKERARSEGQGMDAEEKLVE
;
A
#
# COMPACT_ATOMS: atom_id res chain seq x y z
N PHE A 1 5.63 3.30 -16.76
CA PHE A 1 4.15 3.26 -16.71
C PHE A 1 3.75 2.75 -15.32
N LEU A 2 2.73 3.37 -14.70
CA LEU A 2 2.32 3.22 -13.28
C LEU A 2 3.46 3.46 -12.28
N PHE A 3 3.66 4.72 -11.86
CA PHE A 3 4.78 5.13 -11.00
C PHE A 3 4.40 5.43 -9.54
N LYS A 4 3.10 5.31 -9.19
CA LYS A 4 2.52 5.27 -7.82
C LYS A 4 1.00 5.29 -7.98
N GLN A 5 0.31 4.30 -7.44
CA GLN A 5 -1.16 4.24 -7.36
C GLN A 5 -1.53 4.32 -5.90
N ASN A 6 -1.54 5.54 -5.37
CA ASN A 6 -1.84 5.80 -3.96
C ASN A 6 -3.24 6.38 -3.76
N ASP A 7 -3.87 6.83 -4.84
CA ASP A 7 -5.15 7.50 -4.85
C ASP A 7 -6.19 6.66 -5.60
N PRO A 8 -7.47 6.73 -5.19
CA PRO A 8 -8.54 6.05 -5.90
C PRO A 8 -8.65 6.59 -7.33
N SER A 9 -8.81 5.68 -8.30
CA SER A 9 -9.04 6.08 -9.69
C SER A 9 -10.42 6.71 -9.90
N LEU A 10 -11.39 6.35 -9.06
CA LEU A 10 -12.74 6.91 -9.02
C LEU A 10 -13.26 6.87 -7.58
N SER A 11 -13.80 7.99 -7.11
CA SER A 11 -14.48 8.10 -5.81
C SER A 11 -15.90 8.57 -6.04
N LEU A 12 -16.87 7.78 -5.59
CA LEU A 12 -18.29 8.11 -5.75
C LEU A 12 -19.00 7.87 -4.42
N LYS A 13 -19.76 8.87 -3.97
CA LYS A 13 -20.60 8.77 -2.78
C LYS A 13 -21.92 8.13 -3.17
N ILE A 14 -22.20 6.95 -2.61
CA ILE A 14 -23.39 6.13 -2.92
C ILE A 14 -24.56 6.50 -2.02
N CYS A 15 -24.28 6.75 -0.74
CA CYS A 15 -25.24 7.17 0.27
C CYS A 15 -24.55 8.08 1.31
N ASP A 16 -25.34 8.72 2.16
CA ASP A 16 -24.83 9.55 3.26
C ASP A 16 -24.41 8.71 4.47
N GLU A 17 -25.02 7.55 4.63
CA GLU A 17 -24.78 6.61 5.72
C GLU A 17 -23.59 5.68 5.43
N PRO A 18 -22.96 5.11 6.46
CA PRO A 18 -21.90 4.13 6.26
C PRO A 18 -22.37 2.90 5.48
N LEU A 19 -21.49 2.42 4.60
CA LEU A 19 -21.68 1.14 3.91
C LEU A 19 -21.28 -0.01 4.84
N SER A 20 -22.14 -1.01 4.96
CA SER A 20 -21.95 -2.20 5.79
C SER A 20 -21.51 -3.43 4.98
N SER A 21 -21.79 -3.48 3.68
CA SER A 21 -21.42 -4.61 2.82
C SER A 21 -21.27 -4.25 1.34
N LEU A 22 -20.44 -5.01 0.64
CA LEU A 22 -20.27 -4.95 -0.82
C LEU A 22 -20.29 -6.37 -1.41
N ARG A 23 -21.00 -6.58 -2.52
CA ARG A 23 -20.97 -7.85 -3.26
C ARG A 23 -20.97 -7.61 -4.76
N LEU A 24 -20.01 -8.20 -5.46
CA LEU A 24 -19.97 -8.22 -6.92
C LEU A 24 -20.87 -9.35 -7.45
N HIS A 25 -21.53 -9.09 -8.57
CA HIS A 25 -22.18 -10.13 -9.37
C HIS A 25 -21.13 -10.92 -10.16
N ASP A 26 -21.43 -12.18 -10.49
CA ASP A 26 -20.51 -13.10 -11.19
C ASP A 26 -20.08 -12.59 -12.57
N SER A 27 -20.87 -11.72 -13.20
CA SER A 27 -20.50 -11.06 -14.46
C SER A 27 -19.41 -9.99 -14.30
N GLY A 28 -19.13 -9.53 -13.08
CA GLY A 28 -18.15 -8.48 -12.78
C GLY A 28 -18.59 -7.05 -13.12
N CYS A 29 -19.75 -6.86 -13.75
CA CYS A 29 -20.25 -5.55 -14.17
C CYS A 29 -21.23 -4.91 -13.19
N VAL A 30 -21.63 -5.61 -12.13
CA VAL A 30 -22.64 -5.11 -11.18
C VAL A 30 -22.14 -5.30 -9.77
N VAL A 31 -22.31 -4.27 -8.94
CA VAL A 31 -21.99 -4.30 -7.51
C VAL A 31 -23.21 -3.90 -6.69
N ALA A 32 -23.50 -4.68 -5.66
CA ALA A 32 -24.48 -4.34 -4.62
C ALA A 32 -23.75 -3.76 -3.41
N CYS A 33 -24.27 -2.65 -2.90
CA CYS A 33 -23.75 -1.90 -1.76
C CYS A 33 -24.83 -1.83 -0.68
N GLY A 34 -24.62 -2.50 0.44
CA GLY A 34 -25.51 -2.44 1.60
C GLY A 34 -25.08 -1.31 2.54
N SER A 35 -26.05 -0.54 3.05
CA SER A 35 -25.83 0.47 4.08
C SER A 35 -26.22 -0.04 5.47
N GLU A 36 -25.82 0.68 6.52
CA GLU A 36 -26.21 0.35 7.91
C GLU A 36 -27.72 0.50 8.17
N LEU A 37 -28.44 1.27 7.36
CA LEU A 37 -29.90 1.40 7.45
C LEU A 37 -30.66 0.21 6.85
N GLY A 38 -29.95 -0.79 6.30
CA GLY A 38 -30.55 -1.95 5.65
C GLY A 38 -30.97 -1.71 4.20
N THR A 39 -30.61 -0.56 3.62
CA THR A 39 -30.83 -0.27 2.19
C THR A 39 -29.73 -0.93 1.36
N VAL A 40 -30.11 -1.51 0.22
CA VAL A 40 -29.17 -2.05 -0.76
C VAL A 40 -29.27 -1.27 -2.06
N THR A 41 -28.17 -0.63 -2.44
CA THR A 41 -28.04 0.09 -3.71
C THR A 41 -27.26 -0.77 -4.69
N VAL A 42 -27.76 -0.92 -5.92
CA VAL A 42 -27.09 -1.69 -6.98
C VAL A 42 -26.53 -0.73 -8.02
N LEU A 43 -25.27 -0.90 -8.38
CA LEU A 43 -24.55 -0.08 -9.35
C LEU A 43 -24.04 -0.93 -10.51
N GLU A 44 -24.15 -0.39 -11.72
CA GLU A 44 -23.52 -0.94 -12.91
C GLU A 44 -22.16 -0.28 -13.14
N ILE A 45 -21.16 -1.10 -13.45
CA ILE A 45 -19.78 -0.72 -13.70
C ILE A 45 -19.59 -0.65 -15.21
N SER A 46 -18.99 0.45 -15.69
CA SER A 46 -18.70 0.63 -17.11
C SER A 46 -17.73 -0.44 -17.62
N SER A 47 -17.85 -0.78 -18.91
CA SER A 47 -16.99 -1.78 -19.56
C SER A 47 -15.50 -1.49 -19.42
N GLY A 48 -15.09 -0.22 -19.37
CA GLY A 48 -13.69 0.17 -19.17
C GLY A 48 -13.12 -0.16 -17.79
N LEU A 49 -13.98 -0.44 -16.80
CA LEU A 49 -13.58 -0.79 -15.43
C LEU A 49 -13.75 -2.30 -15.12
N CYS A 50 -14.49 -3.04 -15.93
CA CYS A 50 -14.70 -4.48 -15.76
C CYS A 50 -14.04 -5.35 -16.84
N SER A 51 -13.50 -4.76 -17.93
CA SER A 51 -12.77 -5.49 -18.96
C SER A 51 -11.26 -5.38 -18.80
N LEU A 52 -10.57 -6.53 -18.80
CA LEU A 52 -9.12 -6.60 -18.69
C LEU A 52 -8.46 -6.23 -20.02
N GLN A 53 -7.58 -5.24 -20.03
CA GLN A 53 -6.74 -4.92 -21.18
C GLN A 53 -5.53 -5.87 -21.27
N ARG A 54 -5.05 -6.11 -22.51
CA ARG A 54 -4.03 -7.14 -22.83
C ARG A 54 -2.76 -7.09 -21.97
N ASN A 55 -2.34 -5.91 -21.52
CA ASN A 55 -1.05 -5.71 -20.83
C ASN A 55 -1.19 -5.23 -19.38
N GLU A 56 -2.40 -5.12 -18.83
CA GLU A 56 -2.61 -4.59 -17.48
C GLU A 56 -1.90 -5.40 -16.41
N LYS A 57 -2.04 -6.73 -16.44
CA LYS A 57 -1.38 -7.63 -15.47
C LYS A 57 0.13 -7.45 -15.46
N ASN A 58 0.74 -7.35 -16.65
CA ASN A 58 2.19 -7.19 -16.78
C ASN A 58 2.64 -5.83 -16.23
N LEU A 59 1.89 -4.75 -16.51
CA LEU A 59 2.20 -3.42 -16.02
C LEU A 59 2.07 -3.33 -14.49
N VAL A 60 1.03 -3.93 -13.92
CA VAL A 60 0.80 -3.98 -12.48
C VAL A 60 1.87 -4.81 -11.76
N ASN A 61 2.23 -5.98 -12.31
CA ASN A 61 3.31 -6.80 -11.75
C ASN A 61 4.66 -6.06 -11.77
N ALA A 62 5.01 -5.42 -12.90
CA ALA A 62 6.23 -4.64 -13.01
C ALA A 62 6.25 -3.45 -12.04
N MET A 63 5.09 -2.85 -11.75
CA MET A 63 4.95 -1.83 -10.70
C MET A 63 5.22 -2.43 -9.31
N PHE A 64 4.59 -3.55 -8.95
CA PHE A 64 4.79 -4.19 -7.65
C PHE A 64 6.24 -4.63 -7.42
N GLU A 65 6.90 -5.19 -8.42
CA GLU A 65 8.31 -5.57 -8.33
C GLU A 65 9.21 -4.37 -8.04
N ARG A 66 8.96 -3.24 -8.72
CA ARG A 66 9.70 -2.01 -8.50
C ARG A 66 9.48 -1.43 -7.10
N GLU A 67 8.24 -1.37 -6.62
CA GLU A 67 7.94 -0.89 -5.27
C GLU A 67 8.52 -1.83 -4.20
N THR A 68 8.43 -3.15 -4.40
CA THR A 68 9.06 -4.13 -3.51
C THR A 68 10.59 -3.95 -3.45
N LYS A 69 11.24 -3.72 -4.60
CA LYS A 69 12.69 -3.46 -4.64
C LYS A 69 13.05 -2.16 -3.93
N ARG A 70 12.24 -1.11 -4.11
CA ARG A 70 12.40 0.18 -3.43
C ARG A 70 12.33 0.01 -1.91
N GLU A 71 11.33 -0.72 -1.42
CA GLU A 71 11.14 -0.98 0.01
C GLU A 71 12.33 -1.73 0.61
N LYS A 72 12.81 -2.79 -0.07
CA LYS A 72 14.00 -3.55 0.37
C LYS A 72 15.25 -2.67 0.49
N ILE A 73 15.47 -1.74 -0.44
CA ILE A 73 16.63 -0.83 -0.40
C ILE A 73 16.51 0.15 0.77
N LEU A 74 15.31 0.68 1.02
CA LEU A 74 15.07 1.60 2.13
C LEU A 74 15.24 0.90 3.48
N GLU A 75 14.69 -0.30 3.62
CA GLU A 75 14.84 -1.12 4.83
C GLU A 75 16.30 -1.48 5.10
N ALA A 76 17.07 -1.84 4.08
CA ALA A 76 18.50 -2.12 4.21
C ALA A 76 19.30 -0.89 4.66
N ARG A 77 19.03 0.28 4.06
CA ARG A 77 19.67 1.54 4.46
C ARG A 77 19.33 1.94 5.88
N HIS A 78 18.08 1.75 6.30
CA HIS A 78 17.65 2.04 7.66
C HIS A 78 18.34 1.12 8.67
N ARG A 79 18.45 -0.18 8.36
CA ARG A 79 19.21 -1.13 9.18
C ARG A 79 20.69 -0.75 9.29
N GLU A 80 21.33 -0.39 8.18
CA GLU A 80 22.72 0.05 8.16
C GLU A 80 22.93 1.31 9.03
N MET A 81 22.02 2.28 8.93
CA MET A 81 22.05 3.50 9.74
C MET A 81 21.96 3.19 11.25
N GLN A 82 21.02 2.33 11.65
CA GLN A 82 20.87 1.93 13.05
C GLN A 82 22.11 1.17 13.58
N LEU A 83 22.68 0.27 12.78
CA LEU A 83 23.91 -0.44 13.14
C LEU A 83 25.08 0.54 13.34
N LYS A 84 25.20 1.55 12.47
CA LYS A 84 26.22 2.59 12.58
C LYS A 84 26.03 3.49 13.80
N GLU A 85 24.80 3.81 14.16
CA GLU A 85 24.50 4.57 15.38
C GLU A 85 24.84 3.78 16.64
N ARG A 86 24.46 2.50 16.71
CA ARG A 86 24.82 1.63 17.84
C ARG A 86 26.33 1.46 18.01
N ALA A 87 27.04 1.23 16.90
CA ALA A 87 28.50 1.13 16.92
C ALA A 87 29.17 2.43 17.39
N ARG A 88 28.59 3.60 17.08
CA ARG A 88 29.08 4.90 17.58
C ARG A 88 28.84 5.08 19.08
N SER A 89 27.68 4.68 19.60
CA SER A 89 27.40 4.76 21.03
C SER A 89 28.24 3.80 21.86
N GLU A 90 28.53 2.59 21.35
CA GLU A 90 29.34 1.59 22.05
C GLU A 90 30.84 1.97 22.03
N GLY A 91 31.36 2.49 20.92
CA GLY A 91 32.75 2.96 20.83
C GLY A 91 33.05 4.17 21.72
N GLN A 92 32.09 5.09 21.88
CA GLN A 92 32.22 6.20 22.82
C GLN A 92 32.18 5.77 24.30
N GLY A 93 31.53 4.64 24.61
CA GLY A 93 31.53 4.06 25.96
C GLY A 93 32.90 3.51 26.34
N MET A 94 33.57 2.82 25.42
CA MET A 94 34.91 2.25 25.64
C MET A 94 36.00 3.33 25.74
N ASP A 95 35.97 4.36 24.88
CA ASP A 95 36.94 5.47 24.94
C ASP A 95 36.79 6.33 26.22
N ALA A 96 35.59 6.37 26.82
CA ALA A 96 35.34 7.09 28.06
C ALA A 96 35.73 6.26 29.30
N GLU A 97 35.61 4.93 29.24
CA GLU A 97 35.98 4.02 30.32
C GLU A 97 37.52 3.84 30.38
N GLU A 98 38.23 3.82 29.25
CA GLU A 98 39.71 3.78 29.22
C GLU A 98 40.34 5.06 29.80
N LYS A 99 39.74 6.24 29.58
CA LYS A 99 40.24 7.50 30.15
C LYS A 99 39.99 7.70 31.64
N LEU A 100 39.12 6.88 32.25
CA LEU A 100 38.83 6.98 33.69
C LEU A 100 39.77 6.09 34.53
N VAL A 101 40.59 5.26 33.89
CA VAL A 101 41.47 4.26 34.53
C VAL A 101 42.96 4.69 34.47
N GLU A 102 43.30 5.77 33.77
CA GLU A 102 44.62 6.44 33.85
C GLU A 102 44.67 7.57 34.89
#